data_AF-A0A8J8E648-F1
#
_entry.id   AF-A0A8J8E648-F1
#
_cell.length_a   1.000
_cell.length_b   1.000
_cell.length_c   1.000
_cell.angle_alpha   90.00
_cell.angle_beta   90.00
_cell.angle_gamma   90.00
#
_symmetry.space_group_name_H-M   'P 1'
#
loop_
_entity.id
_entity.type
_entity.pdbx_description
1 polymer ?
#
loop_
_entity_poly.entity_id
_entity_poly.type
_entity_poly.pdbx_seq_one_letter_code
_entity_poly.pdbx_strand_id
1 'polypeptide(L)' 'MGEIIEVIYENGVLKPLKPLKLKEGQRLRVRIYHEDFLELAREMRKQVTPEKFREDPTDYLLRLREEET' A
#
# COMPACT_ATOMS: atom_id res chain seq x y z
N MET A 1 -6.95 0.96 -10.31
CA MET A 1 -7.38 1.04 -8.90
C MET A 1 -7.23 -0.35 -8.30
N GLY A 2 -6.45 -0.48 -7.22
CA GLY A 2 -6.31 -1.75 -6.50
C GLY A 2 -7.23 -1.76 -5.28
N GLU A 3 -7.76 -2.92 -4.94
CA GLU A 3 -8.51 -3.15 -3.71
C GLU A 3 -7.55 -3.73 -2.66
N ILE A 4 -7.58 -3.20 -1.44
CA ILE A 4 -6.81 -3.76 -0.32
C ILE A 4 -7.67 -4.86 0.31
N ILE A 5 -7.14 -6.07 0.36
CA ILE A 5 -7.80 -7.23 0.92
C ILE A 5 -7.16 -7.56 2.26
N GLU A 6 -7.94 -7.44 3.34
CA GLU A 6 -7.48 -7.82 4.67
C GLU A 6 -7.64 -9.33 4.88
N VAL A 7 -6.56 -9.98 5.33
CA VAL A 7 -6.47 -11.43 5.49
C VAL A 7 -5.82 -11.80 6.82
N ILE A 8 -6.20 -12.97 7.33
CA ILE A 8 -5.47 -13.67 8.39
C ILE A 8 -4.72 -14.85 7.74
N TYR A 9 -3.45 -15.03 8.12
CA TYR A 9 -2.66 -16.18 7.72
C TYR A 9 -2.74 -17.28 8.78
N GLU A 10 -3.36 -18.40 8.44
CA GLU A 10 -3.55 -19.54 9.35
C GLU A 10 -3.29 -20.85 8.60
N ASN A 11 -2.45 -21.72 9.19
CA ASN A 11 -2.16 -23.07 8.68
C ASN A 11 -1.73 -23.09 7.19
N GLY A 12 -0.93 -22.11 6.77
CA GLY A 12 -0.46 -22.03 5.38
C GLY A 12 -1.43 -21.38 4.39
N VAL A 13 -2.58 -20.87 4.86
CA VAL A 13 -3.65 -20.32 4.01
C VAL A 13 -3.93 -18.86 4.36
N LEU A 14 -4.02 -18.00 3.35
CA LEU A 14 -4.52 -16.62 3.48
C LEU A 14 -6.05 -16.64 3.47
N LYS A 15 -6.67 -16.34 4.60
CA LYS A 15 -8.13 -16.28 4.77
C LYS A 15 -8.60 -14.83 4.79
N PRO A 16 -9.46 -14.39 3.87
CA PRO A 16 -9.97 -13.03 3.89
C PRO A 16 -10.93 -12.80 5.06
N LEU A 17 -10.85 -11.61 5.67
CA LEU A 17 -11.75 -11.21 6.75
C LEU A 17 -13.18 -10.96 6.25
N LYS A 18 -13.34 -10.66 4.96
CA LYS A 18 -14.62 -10.38 4.31
C LYS A 18 -14.75 -11.15 2.99
N PRO A 19 -15.98 -11.51 2.57
CA PRO A 19 -16.20 -12.13 1.27
C PRO A 19 -15.70 -11.26 0.12
N LEU A 20 -14.93 -11.86 -0.79
CA LEU A 20 -14.34 -11.16 -1.94
C LEU A 20 -15.21 -11.35 -3.18
N LYS A 21 -15.45 -10.27 -3.92
CA LYS A 21 -16.20 -10.28 -5.19
C LYS A 21 -15.26 -10.52 -6.38
N LEU A 22 -14.47 -11.59 -6.33
CA LEU A 22 -13.50 -11.94 -7.38
C LEU A 22 -14.06 -13.00 -8.31
N LYS A 23 -13.54 -13.04 -9.55
CA LYS A 23 -13.92 -14.08 -10.52
C LYS A 23 -13.18 -15.38 -10.19
N GLU A 24 -13.86 -16.51 -10.39
CA GLU A 24 -13.24 -17.81 -10.24
C GLU A 24 -12.06 -17.97 -11.22
N GLY A 25 -10.94 -18.52 -10.73
CA GLY A 25 -9.69 -18.64 -11.50
C GLY A 25 -8.87 -17.36 -11.65
N GLN A 26 -9.31 -16.23 -11.06
CA GLN A 26 -8.55 -14.97 -11.10
C GLN A 26 -7.23 -15.09 -10.32
N ARG A 27 -6.10 -14.84 -10.98
CA ARG A 27 -4.78 -14.80 -10.34
C ARG A 27 -4.57 -13.47 -9.62
N LEU A 28 -4.20 -13.54 -8.35
CA LEU A 28 -3.82 -12.38 -7.54
C LEU A 28 -2.31 -12.39 -7.27
N ARG A 29 -1.72 -11.21 -7.08
CA ARG A 29 -0.33 -11.06 -6.65
C ARG A 29 -0.33 -10.52 -5.23
N VAL A 30 0.23 -11.29 -4.30
CA VAL A 30 0.37 -10.90 -2.89
C VAL A 30 1.78 -10.37 -2.67
N ARG A 31 1.91 -9.25 -1.96
CA ARG A 31 3.20 -8.73 -1.49
C ARG A 31 3.19 -8.78 0.03
N ILE A 32 4.05 -9.61 0.59
CA ILE A 32 4.25 -9.74 2.04
C ILE A 32 5.39 -8.79 2.40
N TYR A 33 5.14 -7.90 3.34
CA TYR A 33 6.17 -7.03 3.90
C TYR A 33 6.55 -7.60 5.26
N HIS A 34 7.81 -7.97 5.41
CA HIS A 34 8.31 -8.69 6.59
C HIS A 34 8.90 -7.75 7.67
N GLU A 35 8.95 -6.45 7.41
CA GLU A 35 9.70 -5.50 8.23
C GLU A 35 8.87 -4.25 8.57
N ASP A 36 9.30 -3.59 9.66
CA ASP A 36 8.73 -2.39 10.27
C ASP A 36 8.18 -1.40 9.24
N PHE A 37 7.06 -0.73 9.55
CA PHE A 37 6.41 0.28 8.68
C PHE A 37 7.41 1.31 8.10
N LEU A 38 8.51 1.55 8.81
CA LEU A 38 9.63 2.39 8.41
C LEU A 38 10.39 1.90 7.15
N GLU A 39 10.58 0.59 6.99
CA GLU A 39 11.29 0.02 5.83
C GLU A 39 10.41 -0.02 4.59
N LEU A 40 9.11 -0.27 4.77
CA LEU A 40 8.12 -0.04 3.72
C LEU A 40 8.15 1.41 3.24
N ALA A 41 8.17 2.38 4.16
CA ALA A 41 8.27 3.80 3.81
C ALA A 41 9.57 4.14 3.05
N ARG A 42 10.70 3.53 3.43
CA ARG A 42 11.98 3.67 2.71
C ARG A 42 11.91 3.10 1.29
N GLU A 43 11.32 1.92 1.10
CA GLU A 43 11.11 1.33 -0.23
C GLU A 43 10.20 2.20 -1.10
N MET A 44 9.10 2.71 -0.54
CA MET A 44 8.19 3.60 -1.27
C MET A 44 8.87 4.91 -1.67
N ARG A 45 9.69 5.50 -0.79
CA ARG A 45 10.46 6.72 -1.10
C ARG A 45 11.38 6.54 -2.30
N LYS A 46 12.00 5.36 -2.47
CA LYS A 46 12.83 5.06 -3.66
C LYS A 46 12.04 5.05 -4.97
N GLN A 47 10.74 4.78 -4.91
CA GLN A 47 9.86 4.77 -6.08
C GLN A 47 9.26 6.15 -6.42
N VAL A 48 9.33 7.09 -5.48
CA VAL A 48 8.94 8.48 -5.66
C VAL A 48 10.14 9.25 -6.23
N THR A 49 10.36 9.11 -7.54
CA THR A 49 11.36 9.91 -8.25
C THR A 49 10.81 11.31 -8.58
N PRO A 50 11.67 12.35 -8.65
CA PRO A 50 11.28 13.71 -9.05
C PRO A 50 10.58 13.77 -10.41
N GLU A 51 10.81 12.79 -11.28
CA GLU A 51 10.19 12.70 -12.60
C GLU A 51 8.67 12.44 -12.54
N LYS A 52 8.16 11.87 -11.44
CA LYS A 52 6.73 11.55 -11.27
C LYS A 52 5.96 12.57 -10.45
N PHE A 53 6.63 13.48 -9.76
CA PHE A 53 6.02 14.46 -8.88
C PHE A 53 6.47 15.87 -9.25
N ARG A 54 5.51 16.73 -9.60
CA ARG A 54 5.79 18.13 -9.97
C ARG A 54 6.23 18.99 -8.77
N GLU A 55 5.89 18.56 -7.56
CA GLU A 55 6.20 19.21 -6.29
C GLU A 55 6.99 18.21 -5.44
N ASP A 56 7.92 18.70 -4.61
CA ASP A 56 8.59 17.81 -3.66
C ASP A 56 7.53 17.15 -2.76
N PRO A 57 7.54 15.82 -2.61
CA PRO A 57 6.54 15.11 -1.81
C PRO A 57 6.45 15.61 -0.36
N THR A 58 7.54 16.15 0.19
CA THR A 58 7.57 16.71 1.55
C THR A 58 6.79 18.02 1.61
N ASP A 59 7.02 18.90 0.63
CA ASP A 59 6.34 20.20 0.55
C ASP A 59 4.83 20.04 0.38
N TYR A 60 4.43 19.08 -0.47
CA TYR A 60 3.01 18.72 -0.66
C TYR A 60 2.33 18.31 0.66
N LEU A 61 2.98 17.45 1.45
CA LEU A 61 2.43 16.95 2.72
C LEU A 61 2.39 18.04 3.80
N LEU A 62 3.38 18.93 3.82
CA LEU A 62 3.40 20.08 4.73
C LEU A 62 2.24 21.04 4.43
N ARG A 63 1.97 21.31 3.15
CA ARG A 63 0.85 22.15 2.72
C ARG A 63 -0.50 21.56 3.15
N LEU A 64 -0.72 20.26 2.95
CA LEU A 64 -1.98 19.61 3.39
C LEU A 64 -2.21 19.75 4.90
N ARG A 65 -1.16 19.60 5.71
CA ARG A 65 -1.25 19.76 7.17
C ARG A 65 -1.67 21.17 7.58
N GLU A 66 -1.18 22.18 6.86
CA GLU A 66 -1.51 23.59 7.10
C GLU A 66 -2.92 23.95 6.63
N GLU A 67 -3.45 23.28 5.59
CA GLU A 67 -4.82 23.47 5.09
C GLU A 67 -5.90 22.80 5.97
N GLU A 68 -5.53 21.81 6.79
CA GLU A 68 -6.45 21.13 7.72
C GLU A 68 -6.55 21.78 9.11
N THR A 69 -5.79 22.85 9.38
CA THR A 69 -5.78 23.60 10.66
C THR A 69 -6.43 24.97 10.52
#